data_AF-A0A1N7J092-F1
#
_entry.id   AF-A0A1N7J092-F1
#
_cell.length_a   1.000
_cell.length_b   1.000
_cell.length_c   1.000
_cell.angle_alpha   90.00
_cell.angle_beta   90.00
_cell.angle_gamma   90.00
#
_symmetry.space_group_name_H-M   'P 1'
#
loop_
_entity.id
_entity.type
_entity.pdbx_description
1 polymer ?
#
loop_
_entity_poly.entity_id
_entity_poly.type
_entity_poly.pdbx_seq_one_letter_code
_entity_poly.pdbx_strand_id
1 'polypeptide(L)'
;MDNTAKYLHFRYDNKDPFEIVQEIISKGRLPLFAIKEIMEKFPAFSLIDAKEVVIIATSEYKSLYDYQGNLFTELEKLSEVMK
;
A
#
# COMPACT_ATOMS: atom_id res chain seq x y z
N MET A 1 -3.45 -13.03 3.58
CA MET A 1 -2.09 -13.65 3.66
C MET A 1 -1.12 -12.52 3.95
N ASP A 2 -0.11 -12.70 4.81
CA ASP A 2 0.82 -11.60 5.08
C ASP A 2 1.86 -11.47 3.97
N ASN A 3 1.74 -10.41 3.18
CA ASN A 3 2.60 -10.14 2.04
C ASN A 3 3.81 -9.26 2.39
N THR A 4 4.03 -8.91 3.68
CA THR A 4 5.14 -8.04 4.09
C THR A 4 6.50 -8.62 3.66
N ALA A 5 6.71 -9.92 3.88
CA ALA A 5 7.97 -10.61 3.55
C ALA A 5 8.33 -10.56 2.06
N LYS A 6 7.33 -10.42 1.18
CA LYS A 6 7.53 -10.27 -0.28
C LYS A 6 8.38 -9.05 -0.62
N TYR A 7 8.34 -8.00 0.20
CA TYR A 7 8.97 -6.71 -0.13
C TYR A 7 10.19 -6.38 0.74
N LEU A 8 10.36 -7.08 1.87
CA LEU A 8 11.44 -6.81 2.84
C LEU A 8 12.87 -7.03 2.34
N HIS A 9 13.06 -7.61 1.15
CA HIS A 9 14.41 -7.81 0.57
C HIS A 9 14.81 -6.73 -0.43
N PHE A 10 13.87 -5.86 -0.85
CA PHE A 10 14.19 -4.74 -1.74
C PHE A 10 14.82 -3.60 -0.96
N ARG A 11 15.81 -2.93 -1.55
CA ARG A 11 16.50 -1.80 -0.93
C ARG A 11 16.73 -0.69 -1.94
N TYR A 12 16.51 0.54 -1.51
CA TYR A 12 16.91 1.76 -2.22
C TYR A 12 17.53 2.70 -1.20
N ASP A 13 18.79 3.08 -1.41
CA ASP A 13 19.56 3.93 -0.46
C ASP A 13 19.46 3.44 1.00
N ASN A 14 19.70 2.14 1.18
CA ASN A 14 19.61 1.41 2.46
C ASN A 14 18.23 1.37 3.14
N LYS A 15 17.17 1.88 2.49
CA LYS A 15 15.79 1.81 2.99
C LYS A 15 14.98 0.74 2.27
N ASP A 16 14.12 0.05 3.00
CA ASP A 16 13.12 -0.82 2.41
C ASP A 16 11.90 -0.03 1.89
N PRO A 17 11.04 -0.64 1.05
CA PRO A 17 9.88 0.03 0.49
C PRO A 17 8.92 0.61 1.55
N PHE A 18 8.77 -0.05 2.70
CA PHE A 18 7.87 0.40 3.75
C PHE A 18 8.42 1.63 4.47
N GLU A 19 9.73 1.65 4.75
CA GLU A 19 10.41 2.81 5.34
C GLU A 19 10.25 4.06 4.47
N ILE A 20 10.40 3.90 3.15
CA ILE A 20 10.19 4.99 2.18
C ILE A 20 8.75 5.49 2.22
N VAL A 21 7.76 4.61 2.27
CA VAL A 21 6.35 5.01 2.39
C VAL A 21 6.11 5.76 3.71
N GLN A 22 6.60 5.26 4.84
CA GLN A 22 6.44 5.92 6.14
C GLN A 22 7.04 7.34 6.13
N GLU A 23 8.21 7.52 5.51
CA GLU A 23 8.83 8.84 5.37
C GLU A 23 7.96 9.81 4.55
N ILE A 24 7.34 9.33 3.46
CA ILE A 24 6.48 10.16 2.61
C ILE A 24 5.20 10.56 3.37
N ILE A 25 4.57 9.60 4.06
CA ILE A 25 3.33 9.84 4.80
C ILE A 25 3.56 10.72 6.03
N SER A 26 4.66 10.54 6.76
CA SER A 26 5.03 11.40 7.90
C SER A 26 5.27 12.86 7.50
N LYS A 27 5.59 13.12 6.22
CA LYS A 27 5.65 14.48 5.64
C LYS A 27 4.27 15.02 5.23
N GLY A 28 3.18 14.34 5.56
CA GLY A 28 1.81 14.74 5.23
C GLY A 28 1.45 14.57 3.75
N ARG A 29 2.23 13.80 2.98
CA ARG A 29 1.93 13.55 1.56
C ARG A 29 0.85 12.48 1.42
N LEU A 30 0.07 12.57 0.34
CA LEU A 30 -0.99 11.62 0.05
C LEU A 30 -0.43 10.25 -0.36
N PRO A 31 -1.15 9.14 -0.11
CA PRO A 31 -0.75 7.79 -0.52
C PRO A 31 -0.40 7.66 -2.01
N LEU A 32 -1.07 8.43 -2.89
CA LEU A 32 -0.78 8.42 -4.32
C LEU A 32 0.64 8.89 -4.66
N PHE A 33 1.19 9.85 -3.90
CA PHE A 33 2.59 10.25 -4.04
C PHE A 33 3.53 9.12 -3.61
N ALA A 34 3.19 8.40 -2.54
CA ALA A 34 3.98 7.25 -2.10
C ALA A 34 4.01 6.14 -3.16
N ILE A 35 2.87 5.84 -3.80
CA ILE A 35 2.80 4.87 -4.90
C ILE A 35 3.74 5.27 -6.04
N LYS A 36 3.67 6.54 -6.47
CA LYS A 36 4.53 7.06 -7.54
C LYS A 36 6.01 6.90 -7.18
N GLU A 37 6.41 7.35 -6.00
CA GLU A 37 7.80 7.30 -5.52
C GLU A 37 8.32 5.86 -5.41
N ILE A 38 7.48 4.91 -5.00
CA ILE A 38 7.86 3.50 -4.94
C ILE A 38 8.11 2.94 -6.34
N MET A 39 7.24 3.25 -7.31
CA MET A 39 7.44 2.82 -8.69
C MET A 39 8.70 3.43 -9.33
N GLU A 40 9.03 4.67 -9.00
CA GLU A 40 10.25 5.34 -9.49
C GLU A 40 11.52 4.74 -8.88
N LYS A 41 11.52 4.44 -7.57
CA LYS A 41 12.68 3.87 -6.86
C LYS A 41 12.87 2.37 -7.08
N PHE A 42 11.78 1.64 -7.32
CA PHE A 42 11.79 0.20 -7.57
C PHE A 42 11.15 -0.10 -8.93
N PRO A 43 11.86 0.07 -10.06
CA PRO A 43 11.30 -0.11 -11.40
C PRO A 43 10.75 -1.51 -11.69
N ALA A 44 11.15 -2.52 -10.90
CA ALA A 44 10.61 -3.88 -10.99
C ALA A 44 9.20 -4.02 -10.38
N PHE A 45 8.74 -3.04 -9.60
CA PHE A 45 7.42 -3.08 -8.98
C PHE A 45 6.37 -2.71 -10.00
N SER A 46 5.35 -3.56 -10.10
CA SER A 46 4.13 -3.18 -10.80
C SER A 46 3.35 -2.15 -9.97
N LEU A 47 2.34 -1.54 -10.59
CA LEU A 47 1.38 -0.71 -9.86
C LEU A 47 0.68 -1.49 -8.73
N ILE A 48 0.46 -2.79 -8.92
CA ILE A 48 -0.15 -3.66 -7.90
C ILE A 48 0.79 -3.77 -6.70
N ASP A 49 2.09 -3.98 -6.95
CA ASP A 49 3.09 -4.07 -5.89
C ASP A 49 3.23 -2.76 -5.11
N ALA A 50 3.29 -1.63 -5.81
CA ALA A 50 3.38 -0.33 -5.17
C ALA A 50 2.14 -0.02 -4.31
N LYS A 51 0.94 -0.35 -4.80
CA LYS A 51 -0.29 -0.25 -4.01
C LYS A 51 -0.25 -1.14 -2.78
N GLU A 52 0.18 -2.39 -2.94
CA GLU A 52 0.26 -3.35 -1.83
C GLU A 52 1.22 -2.89 -0.74
N VAL A 53 2.42 -2.40 -1.10
CA VAL A 53 3.37 -1.81 -0.14
C VAL A 53 2.76 -0.63 0.62
N VAL A 54 2.10 0.28 -0.09
CA VAL A 54 1.48 1.45 0.55
C VAL A 54 0.37 1.02 1.50
N ILE A 55 -0.52 0.11 1.10
CA ILE A 55 -1.57 -0.43 1.98
C ILE A 55 -0.96 -1.06 3.23
N ILE A 56 0.03 -1.93 3.08
CA ILE A 56 0.66 -2.61 4.23
C ILE A 56 1.33 -1.61 5.18
N ALA A 57 1.97 -0.56 4.64
CA ALA A 57 2.62 0.45 5.45
C ALA A 57 1.61 1.35 6.19
N THR A 58 0.50 1.74 5.56
CA THR A 58 -0.37 2.80 6.08
C THR A 58 -1.66 2.31 6.72
N SER A 59 -1.85 0.99 6.83
CA SER A 59 -3.08 0.41 7.36
C SER A 59 -2.79 -0.85 8.18
N GLU A 60 -3.85 -1.43 8.74
CA GLU A 60 -3.77 -2.70 9.45
C GLU A 60 -3.72 -3.93 8.51
N TYR A 61 -4.02 -3.74 7.22
CA TYR A 61 -4.09 -4.83 6.25
C TYR A 61 -2.70 -5.33 5.88
N LYS A 62 -2.60 -6.65 5.66
CA LYS A 62 -1.33 -7.33 5.33
C LYS A 62 -1.19 -7.69 3.85
N SER A 63 -2.17 -7.33 3.04
CA SER A 63 -2.13 -7.45 1.59
C SER A 63 -3.13 -6.48 0.94
N LEU A 64 -2.94 -6.20 -0.35
CA LEU A 64 -3.92 -5.40 -1.11
C LEU A 64 -5.26 -6.12 -1.23
N TYR A 65 -5.23 -7.44 -1.32
CA TYR A 65 -6.42 -8.28 -1.41
C TYR A 65 -7.29 -8.18 -0.16
N ASP A 66 -6.68 -8.26 1.03
CA ASP A 66 -7.40 -8.17 2.30
C ASP A 66 -8.09 -6.79 2.43
N TYR A 67 -7.39 -5.71 2.05
CA TYR A 67 -7.96 -4.36 2.01
C TYR A 67 -9.14 -4.26 1.05
N GLN A 68 -9.00 -4.78 -0.18
CA GLN A 68 -10.06 -4.73 -1.19
C GLN A 68 -11.31 -5.51 -0.77
N GLY A 69 -11.12 -6.69 -0.15
CA GLY A 69 -12.23 -7.49 0.37
C GLY A 69 -13.05 -6.74 1.42
N ASN A 70 -12.37 -6.07 2.36
CA ASN A 70 -13.04 -5.22 3.33
C ASN A 70 -13.76 -4.02 2.66
N LEU A 71 -13.07 -3.29 1.77
CA LEU A 71 -13.65 -2.15 1.07
C LEU A 71 -14.94 -2.53 0.32
N PHE A 72 -14.95 -3.65 -0.40
CA PHE A 72 -16.16 -4.07 -1.12
C PHE A 72 -17.31 -4.42 -0.17
N THR A 73 -17.00 -5.04 0.97
CA THR A 73 -18.00 -5.32 2.02
C THR A 73 -18.61 -4.03 2.58
N GLU A 74 -17.79 -2.99 2.80
CA GLU A 74 -18.27 -1.70 3.27
C GLU A 74 -19.14 -0.99 2.23
N LEU A 75 -18.74 -1.06 0.95
CA LEU A 75 -19.50 -0.47 -0.15
C LEU A 75 -20.86 -1.16 -0.36
N GLU A 76 -20.93 -2.48 -0.22
CA GLU A 76 -22.20 -3.23 -0.28
C GLU A 76 -23.16 -2.76 0.82
N LYS A 77 -22.70 -2.68 2.07
CA LYS A 77 -23.49 -2.17 3.20
C LYS A 77 -23.97 -0.74 2.96
N LEU A 78 -23.10 0.13 2.44
CA LEU A 78 -23.47 1.50 2.12
C LEU A 78 -24.55 1.55 1.03
N SER A 79 -24.48 0.67 0.04
CA SER A 79 -25.50 0.55 -1.01
C SER A 79 -26.86 0.07 -0.49
N GLU A 80 -26.89 -0.77 0.54
CA GLU A 80 -28.12 -1.22 1.20
C GLU A 80 -28.77 -0.11 2.03
N VAL A 81 -27.97 0.72 2.71
CA VAL A 81 -28.45 1.86 3.50
C VAL A 81 -29.00 2.99 2.63
N MET A 82 -28.49 3.15 1.40
CA MET A 82 -28.94 4.19 0.46
C MET A 82 -30.18 3.80 -0.37
N LYS A 83 -30.73 2.61 -0.17
CA LYS A 83 -32.00 2.16 -0.79
C LYS A 83 -33.20 2.50 0.08
#